data_AF-A0A1F3TUR4-F1
#
_entry.id   AF-A0A1F3TUR4-F1
#
_cell.length_a   1.000
_cell.length_b   1.000
_cell.length_c   1.000
_cell.angle_alpha   90.00
_cell.angle_beta   90.00
_cell.angle_gamma   90.00
#
_symmetry.space_group_name_H-M   'P 1'
#
loop_
_entity.id
_entity.type
_entity.pdbx_description
1 polymer ?
#
loop_
_entity_poly.entity_id
_entity_poly.type
_entity_poly.pdbx_seq_one_letter_code
_entity_poly.pdbx_strand_id
1 'polypeptide(L)'
;MSLIFKRFLPGVLALMLLLPTTGWAEPLCKSLFIQPIENIVVHDKIFSQKIKNLRNTLSGKLATVWRSEWKTKLSVAESNRYTFDLINHFLTVESRAFVLDGLDLGHEGFTRQVHQRMYELQTSQKNHPEDQISVRDKPAPRGARDTTFTYYTKPIKNASGDGKHQVRIRTYLREIEWREIPVGSSVTAFDSKSNLVTITRENVSQYLVVSGDKPTTTTQESLSLEQMRSRYGWTPRFYAPHGKTFKLEIKSVLSDTISGEKYPLLAGNHMVQKLDVTLTPAQVSKFFAPLKTDTIDKKQSESLSRVDSIIRELTKKFPENQSRIEAVFDIIREGILENPDFLMIEGATTYHRTAFESKGGLQTTIDRDQGLYLDHMYTARYLKNPLTVIKSNSVIKTGVSDARHVELKVPVTSMKMAVGIDFADKKSAPEPQVTKYDDKITEMVGIYYRYVKNAAHAGKFNYIRKTGDEDASN
;
A
#
# COMPACT_ATOMS: atom_id res chain seq x y z
N MET A 1 -66.38 24.99 -13.18
CA MET A 1 -67.56 24.11 -13.15
C MET A 1 -67.37 23.05 -14.23
N SER A 2 -67.63 21.76 -14.08
CA SER A 2 -67.89 20.86 -12.92
C SER A 2 -67.61 19.41 -13.43
N LEU A 3 -66.80 18.54 -12.80
CA LEU A 3 -67.18 17.54 -11.77
C LEU A 3 -68.56 16.88 -12.03
N ILE A 4 -68.79 15.55 -12.00
CA ILE A 4 -68.10 14.38 -11.38
C ILE A 4 -68.69 13.06 -12.03
N PHE A 5 -68.22 11.81 -11.93
CA PHE A 5 -66.94 11.08 -11.78
C PHE A 5 -67.22 9.54 -11.62
N LYS A 6 -66.20 8.65 -11.51
CA LYS A 6 -66.24 7.15 -11.32
C LYS A 6 -66.39 6.34 -12.63
N ARG A 7 -65.84 5.13 -12.85
CA ARG A 7 -64.97 4.15 -12.10
C ARG A 7 -64.32 3.17 -13.15
N PHE A 8 -63.49 2.12 -12.93
CA PHE A 8 -62.89 1.43 -11.76
C PHE A 8 -61.55 0.70 -12.15
N LEU A 9 -61.16 -0.37 -11.43
CA LEU A 9 -60.11 -1.40 -11.72
C LEU A 9 -60.66 -2.78 -11.25
N PRO A 10 -60.17 -4.00 -11.65
CA PRO A 10 -58.78 -4.50 -11.81
C PRO A 10 -58.51 -5.10 -13.24
N GLY A 11 -57.45 -5.87 -13.56
CA GLY A 11 -56.18 -6.22 -12.88
C GLY A 11 -55.90 -7.75 -12.70
N VAL A 12 -54.61 -8.12 -12.55
CA VAL A 12 -54.02 -9.45 -12.18
C VAL A 12 -53.77 -10.50 -13.31
N LEU A 13 -52.54 -11.08 -13.32
CA LEU A 13 -51.96 -12.24 -14.07
C LEU A 13 -52.27 -12.38 -15.59
N ALA A 14 -51.35 -12.47 -16.57
CA ALA A 14 -49.97 -12.97 -16.73
C ALA A 14 -49.83 -14.42 -17.26
N LEU A 15 -49.10 -14.57 -18.38
CA LEU A 15 -48.34 -15.76 -18.77
C LEU A 15 -47.05 -15.33 -19.50
N MET A 16 -45.97 -16.10 -19.37
CA MET A 16 -44.63 -15.80 -19.89
C MET A 16 -44.30 -16.56 -21.19
N LEU A 17 -43.06 -16.38 -21.69
CA LEU A 17 -42.33 -17.16 -22.70
C LEU A 17 -42.58 -16.69 -24.16
N LEU A 18 -41.57 -16.38 -25.00
CA LEU A 18 -40.09 -16.47 -24.88
C LEU A 18 -39.35 -15.27 -25.52
N LEU A 19 -38.10 -15.09 -25.11
CA LEU A 19 -37.01 -14.29 -25.70
C LEU A 19 -35.96 -15.25 -26.32
N PRO A 20 -34.86 -14.80 -26.98
CA PRO A 20 -34.40 -13.44 -27.31
C PRO A 20 -34.64 -13.15 -28.82
N THR A 21 -33.92 -12.36 -29.65
CA THR A 21 -32.58 -11.71 -29.69
C THR A 21 -32.67 -10.44 -30.56
N THR A 22 -31.95 -9.33 -30.33
CA THR A 22 -31.00 -8.93 -29.27
C THR A 22 -30.89 -7.39 -29.26
N GLY A 23 -30.52 -6.78 -28.13
CA GLY A 23 -30.29 -5.33 -28.04
C GLY A 23 -30.28 -4.80 -26.61
N TRP A 24 -29.11 -4.85 -25.95
CA TRP A 24 -28.87 -4.25 -24.63
C TRP A 24 -27.71 -3.25 -24.81
N ALA A 25 -28.00 -1.96 -24.89
CA ALA A 25 -28.20 -1.06 -23.75
C ALA A 25 -26.86 -0.58 -23.15
N GLU A 26 -26.31 0.48 -23.74
CA GLU A 26 -25.24 1.29 -23.13
C GLU A 26 -25.75 1.93 -21.82
N PRO A 27 -25.14 1.66 -20.65
CA PRO A 27 -25.49 2.33 -19.41
C PRO A 27 -24.51 3.49 -19.15
N LEU A 28 -24.96 4.71 -19.45
CA LEU A 28 -24.58 5.93 -18.71
C LEU A 28 -23.08 6.22 -18.49
N CYS A 29 -22.21 5.92 -19.45
CA CYS A 29 -20.79 6.31 -19.38
C CYS A 29 -20.54 7.82 -19.65
N LYS A 30 -21.48 8.71 -19.24
CA LYS A 30 -21.38 10.16 -19.42
C LYS A 30 -20.83 10.84 -18.16
N SER A 31 -19.59 11.32 -18.29
CA SER A 31 -18.98 12.36 -17.45
C SER A 31 -19.07 12.16 -15.93
N LEU A 32 -18.37 11.15 -15.40
CA LEU A 32 -17.79 11.26 -14.07
C LEU A 32 -16.69 12.34 -14.10
N PHE A 33 -17.01 13.56 -13.68
CA PHE A 33 -16.02 14.60 -13.45
C PHE A 33 -15.12 14.18 -12.27
N ILE A 34 -13.98 13.56 -12.58
CA ILE A 34 -12.90 13.31 -11.62
C ILE A 34 -12.39 14.69 -11.19
N GLN A 35 -12.72 15.12 -9.97
CA GLN A 35 -12.15 16.36 -9.44
C GLN A 35 -10.63 16.21 -9.28
N PRO A 36 -9.84 17.24 -9.64
CA PRO A 36 -8.40 17.17 -9.50
C PRO A 36 -8.03 17.06 -8.01
N ILE A 37 -7.15 16.09 -7.70
CA ILE A 37 -6.64 15.84 -6.35
C ILE A 37 -6.19 17.15 -5.71
N GLU A 38 -6.75 17.51 -4.56
CA GLU A 38 -6.42 18.77 -3.89
C GLU A 38 -4.96 18.74 -3.42
N ASN A 39 -4.24 19.85 -3.60
CA ASN A 39 -2.82 19.95 -3.30
C ASN A 39 -2.57 21.04 -2.27
N ILE A 40 -1.83 20.69 -1.21
CA ILE A 40 -1.40 21.66 -0.21
C ILE A 40 -0.08 22.28 -0.67
N VAL A 41 0.00 23.61 -0.63
CA VAL A 41 1.17 24.38 -1.06
C VAL A 41 1.84 24.99 0.17
N VAL A 42 3.09 24.60 0.45
CA VAL A 42 3.86 25.10 1.60
C VAL A 42 5.06 25.94 1.17
N HIS A 43 5.52 26.81 2.06
CA HIS A 43 6.62 27.73 1.80
C HIS A 43 7.99 27.02 1.90
N ASP A 44 8.80 27.04 0.83
CA ASP A 44 10.04 26.23 0.71
C ASP A 44 11.04 26.41 1.87
N LYS A 45 11.09 27.60 2.50
CA LYS A 45 11.94 27.85 3.68
C LYS A 45 11.56 26.96 4.88
N ILE A 46 10.25 26.77 5.12
CA ILE A 46 9.72 25.96 6.22
C ILE A 46 9.97 24.47 5.93
N PHE A 47 9.61 24.04 4.72
CA PHE A 47 9.93 22.71 4.18
C PHE A 47 11.42 22.36 4.33
N SER A 48 12.32 23.26 3.93
CA SER A 48 13.77 23.01 3.97
C SER A 48 14.29 22.83 5.39
N GLN A 49 13.79 23.61 6.35
CA GLN A 49 14.14 23.44 7.77
C GLN A 49 13.54 22.15 8.36
N LYS A 50 12.31 21.78 7.98
CA LYS A 50 11.71 20.49 8.38
C LYS A 50 12.51 19.31 7.82
N ILE A 51 12.86 19.30 6.52
CA ILE A 51 13.76 18.28 5.95
C ILE A 51 15.10 18.25 6.68
N LYS A 52 15.73 19.39 6.96
CA LYS A 52 16.98 19.43 7.74
C LYS A 52 16.81 18.79 9.13
N ASN A 53 15.72 19.08 9.84
CA ASN A 53 15.43 18.44 11.13
C ASN A 53 15.21 16.92 10.97
N LEU A 54 14.42 16.50 9.99
CA LEU A 54 14.14 15.08 9.70
C LEU A 54 15.43 14.32 9.32
N ARG A 55 16.32 14.93 8.53
CA ARG A 55 17.64 14.39 8.21
C ARG A 55 18.47 14.22 9.50
N ASN A 56 18.49 15.23 10.38
CA ASN A 56 19.20 15.19 11.66
C ASN A 56 18.65 14.13 12.66
N THR A 57 17.40 13.70 12.56
CA THR A 57 16.84 12.62 13.42
C THR A 57 17.35 11.20 13.07
N LEU A 58 18.24 11.06 12.09
CA LEU A 58 18.72 9.76 11.60
C LEU A 58 20.20 9.53 11.96
N SER A 59 20.45 8.73 13.00
CA SER A 59 21.80 8.26 13.36
C SER A 59 21.84 6.73 13.58
N GLY A 60 22.96 6.11 13.23
CA GLY A 60 23.16 4.66 13.35
C GLY A 60 22.11 3.82 12.60
N LYS A 61 21.70 2.68 13.19
CA LYS A 61 20.70 1.75 12.62
C LYS A 61 19.28 2.34 12.45
N LEU A 62 19.05 3.60 12.84
CA LEU A 62 17.77 4.30 12.66
C LEU A 62 17.60 4.89 11.25
N ALA A 63 18.61 4.77 10.37
CA ALA A 63 18.63 5.26 8.98
C ALA A 63 17.63 4.54 8.05
N THR A 64 16.33 4.66 8.33
CA THR A 64 15.25 3.79 7.83
C THR A 64 14.25 4.55 6.94
N VAL A 65 14.46 4.76 5.64
CA VAL A 65 15.59 4.36 4.78
C VAL A 65 15.85 5.50 3.79
N TRP A 66 17.09 5.98 3.71
CA TRP A 66 17.55 6.77 2.57
C TRP A 66 17.81 5.84 1.39
N ARG A 67 17.19 6.10 0.23
CA ARG A 67 17.41 5.30 -0.99
C ARG A 67 16.87 5.97 -2.24
N SER A 68 17.28 5.44 -3.39
CA SER A 68 16.50 5.54 -4.63
C SER A 68 15.27 4.63 -4.55
N GLU A 69 14.13 5.09 -5.06
CA GLU A 69 12.93 4.27 -5.29
C GLU A 69 12.39 4.46 -6.72
N TRP A 70 12.96 3.73 -7.68
CA TRP A 70 12.39 3.63 -9.03
C TRP A 70 11.16 2.72 -9.04
N LYS A 71 10.16 3.04 -9.86
CA LYS A 71 8.95 2.21 -10.08
C LYS A 71 8.60 2.13 -11.56
N THR A 72 8.55 0.92 -12.12
CA THR A 72 8.03 0.65 -13.47
C THR A 72 6.75 -0.19 -13.41
N LYS A 73 5.88 -0.06 -14.43
CA LYS A 73 4.71 -0.91 -14.67
C LYS A 73 5.08 -1.92 -15.76
N LEU A 74 4.98 -3.21 -15.48
CA LEU A 74 5.26 -4.30 -16.42
C LEU A 74 4.01 -5.16 -16.63
N SER A 75 3.88 -5.76 -17.81
CA SER A 75 2.90 -6.84 -18.02
C SER A 75 3.20 -8.06 -17.13
N VAL A 76 2.24 -8.99 -17.01
CA VAL A 76 2.42 -10.28 -16.32
C VAL A 76 3.66 -11.02 -16.85
N ALA A 77 3.80 -11.14 -18.17
CA ALA A 77 4.92 -11.84 -18.81
C ALA A 77 6.27 -11.17 -18.56
N GLU A 78 6.35 -9.84 -18.63
CA GLU A 78 7.58 -9.09 -18.38
C GLU A 78 7.99 -9.10 -16.90
N SER A 79 7.02 -9.04 -15.99
CA SER A 79 7.27 -9.22 -14.56
C SER A 79 7.71 -10.64 -14.20
N ASN A 80 7.17 -11.66 -14.89
CA ASN A 80 7.64 -13.03 -14.76
C ASN A 80 9.07 -13.16 -15.30
N ARG A 81 9.38 -12.60 -16.48
CA ARG A 81 10.73 -12.59 -17.06
C ARG A 81 11.73 -11.82 -16.18
N TYR A 82 11.39 -10.66 -15.64
CA TYR A 82 12.22 -9.95 -14.65
C TYR A 82 12.50 -10.80 -13.41
N THR A 83 11.49 -11.53 -12.91
CA THR A 83 11.68 -12.46 -11.79
C THR A 83 12.62 -13.60 -12.16
N PHE A 84 12.45 -14.19 -13.35
CA PHE A 84 13.34 -15.23 -13.88
C PHE A 84 14.78 -14.73 -14.05
N ASP A 85 14.99 -13.54 -14.60
CA ASP A 85 16.31 -12.95 -14.78
C ASP A 85 17.03 -12.80 -13.43
N LEU A 86 16.37 -12.28 -12.39
CA LEU A 86 16.96 -12.17 -11.05
C LEU A 86 17.39 -13.53 -10.50
N ILE A 87 16.50 -14.52 -10.54
CA ILE A 87 16.79 -15.88 -10.08
C ILE A 87 17.92 -16.52 -10.91
N ASN A 88 18.01 -16.20 -12.19
CA ASN A 88 19.02 -16.73 -13.10
C ASN A 88 20.42 -16.11 -12.93
N HIS A 89 20.53 -14.88 -12.40
CA HIS A 89 21.82 -14.21 -12.17
C HIS A 89 22.30 -14.30 -10.70
N PHE A 90 21.40 -14.50 -9.72
CA PHE A 90 21.74 -14.40 -8.30
C PHE A 90 21.59 -15.69 -7.47
N LEU A 91 21.23 -16.82 -8.09
CA LEU A 91 21.31 -18.15 -7.45
C LEU A 91 22.37 -19.03 -8.11
N THR A 92 22.84 -20.05 -7.40
CA THR A 92 23.63 -21.15 -7.98
C THR A 92 22.81 -21.98 -8.97
N VAL A 93 23.46 -22.88 -9.71
CA VAL A 93 22.76 -23.77 -10.67
C VAL A 93 21.76 -24.67 -9.95
N GLU A 94 22.13 -25.15 -8.77
CA GLU A 94 21.41 -26.06 -7.90
C GLU A 94 20.19 -25.37 -7.27
N SER A 95 20.41 -24.21 -6.64
CA SER A 95 19.35 -23.37 -6.07
C SER A 95 18.37 -22.88 -7.14
N ARG A 96 18.86 -22.48 -8.32
CA ARG A 96 18.03 -22.12 -9.48
C ARG A 96 17.19 -23.29 -9.98
N ALA A 97 17.76 -24.48 -10.09
CA ALA A 97 17.04 -25.68 -10.52
C ALA A 97 15.89 -25.99 -9.55
N PHE A 98 16.15 -26.02 -8.24
CA PHE A 98 15.11 -26.24 -7.23
C PHE A 98 13.99 -25.17 -7.28
N VAL A 99 14.36 -23.89 -7.41
CA VAL A 99 13.36 -22.80 -7.42
C VAL A 99 12.51 -22.82 -8.68
N LEU A 100 13.07 -23.14 -9.85
CA LEU A 100 12.38 -23.06 -11.15
C LEU A 100 11.76 -24.38 -11.66
N ASP A 101 12.05 -25.53 -11.04
CA ASP A 101 11.60 -26.86 -11.48
C ASP A 101 10.11 -26.94 -11.85
N GLY A 102 9.78 -27.26 -13.10
CA GLY A 102 8.40 -27.37 -13.57
C GLY A 102 7.56 -26.08 -13.48
N LEU A 103 8.14 -24.90 -13.30
CA LEU A 103 7.41 -23.63 -13.33
C LEU A 103 7.30 -23.09 -14.77
N ASP A 104 6.07 -22.98 -15.27
CA ASP A 104 5.81 -22.22 -16.49
C ASP A 104 5.99 -20.71 -16.25
N LEU A 105 6.76 -20.06 -17.13
CA LEU A 105 7.02 -18.62 -17.11
C LEU A 105 5.84 -17.80 -17.66
N GLY A 106 4.96 -18.40 -18.48
CA GLY A 106 3.72 -17.77 -18.93
C GLY A 106 2.68 -17.63 -17.81
N HIS A 107 2.64 -18.59 -16.89
CA HIS A 107 1.67 -18.67 -15.81
C HIS A 107 1.70 -17.45 -14.87
N GLU A 108 0.52 -16.87 -14.62
CA GLU A 108 0.37 -15.71 -13.73
C GLU A 108 0.95 -15.99 -12.32
N GLY A 109 0.78 -17.21 -11.81
CA GLY A 109 1.28 -17.62 -10.50
C GLY A 109 2.80 -17.68 -10.36
N PHE A 110 3.58 -17.62 -11.45
CA PHE A 110 5.04 -17.86 -11.47
C PHE A 110 5.79 -17.09 -10.38
N THR A 111 5.62 -15.76 -10.32
CA THR A 111 6.30 -14.89 -9.35
C THR A 111 5.93 -15.21 -7.88
N ARG A 112 4.75 -15.79 -7.63
CA ARG A 112 4.35 -16.30 -6.29
C ARG A 112 5.01 -17.65 -6.00
N GLN A 113 5.06 -18.55 -6.99
CA GLN A 113 5.65 -19.88 -6.87
C GLN A 113 7.17 -19.82 -6.64
N VAL A 114 7.87 -18.94 -7.37
CA VAL A 114 9.29 -18.62 -7.14
C VAL A 114 9.52 -18.14 -5.70
N HIS A 115 8.72 -17.19 -5.21
CA HIS A 115 8.88 -16.65 -3.85
C HIS A 115 8.57 -17.69 -2.75
N GLN A 116 7.62 -18.59 -3.00
CA GLN A 116 7.33 -19.73 -2.11
C GLN A 116 8.55 -20.66 -2.01
N ARG A 117 9.09 -21.10 -3.15
CA ARG A 117 10.23 -22.02 -3.19
C ARG A 117 11.54 -21.40 -2.72
N MET A 118 11.75 -20.11 -2.96
CA MET A 118 12.86 -19.37 -2.35
C MET A 118 12.80 -19.42 -0.82
N TYR A 119 11.61 -19.29 -0.23
CA TYR A 119 11.45 -19.44 1.22
C TYR A 119 11.70 -20.87 1.70
N GLU A 120 11.30 -21.87 0.92
CA GLU A 120 11.55 -23.29 1.22
C GLU A 120 13.04 -23.65 1.11
N LEU A 121 13.76 -23.10 0.13
CA LEU A 121 15.21 -23.23 -0.04
C LEU A 121 15.96 -22.67 1.19
N GLN A 122 15.61 -21.44 1.61
CA GLN A 122 16.14 -20.81 2.82
C GLN A 122 15.83 -21.59 4.11
N THR A 123 14.59 -22.09 4.27
CA THR A 123 14.16 -22.72 5.53
C THR A 123 14.54 -24.18 5.64
N SER A 124 14.89 -24.85 4.54
CA SER A 124 15.41 -26.22 4.54
C SER A 124 16.93 -26.33 4.64
N GLN A 125 17.65 -25.21 4.84
CA GLN A 125 19.12 -25.14 4.83
C GLN A 125 19.77 -25.66 3.55
N LYS A 126 19.04 -25.64 2.42
CA LYS A 126 19.53 -26.01 1.08
C LYS A 126 20.04 -24.83 0.27
N ASN A 127 19.92 -23.61 0.81
CA ASN A 127 20.49 -22.41 0.20
C ASN A 127 22.02 -22.46 0.23
N HIS A 128 22.64 -22.09 -0.88
CA HIS A 128 24.09 -22.06 -1.02
C HIS A 128 24.68 -20.78 -0.40
N PRO A 129 25.89 -20.81 0.20
CA PRO A 129 26.62 -19.60 0.60
C PRO A 129 26.82 -18.59 -0.54
N GLU A 130 26.85 -19.09 -1.78
CA GLU A 130 27.01 -18.34 -3.02
C GLU A 130 25.71 -17.68 -3.53
N ASP A 131 24.53 -18.08 -3.04
CA ASP A 131 23.25 -17.44 -3.41
C ASP A 131 23.21 -15.98 -2.92
N GLN A 132 23.08 -15.01 -3.83
CA GLN A 132 23.19 -13.58 -3.49
C GLN A 132 21.85 -12.90 -3.23
N ILE A 133 20.73 -13.55 -3.59
CA ILE A 133 19.36 -13.05 -3.39
C ILE A 133 18.57 -13.96 -2.46
N SER A 134 17.70 -13.34 -1.67
CA SER A 134 16.82 -13.93 -0.67
C SER A 134 15.40 -13.39 -0.84
N VAL A 135 14.38 -14.12 -0.37
CA VAL A 135 13.09 -13.48 -0.06
C VAL A 135 13.11 -12.90 1.34
N ARG A 136 12.55 -11.70 1.49
CA ARG A 136 12.54 -10.96 2.78
C ARG A 136 11.34 -11.34 3.65
N ASP A 137 10.17 -11.41 3.04
CA ASP A 137 8.90 -11.59 3.72
C ASP A 137 8.50 -13.08 3.65
N LYS A 138 8.09 -13.70 4.77
CA LYS A 138 7.55 -15.06 4.74
C LYS A 138 6.29 -15.11 3.85
N PRO A 139 6.18 -16.03 2.88
CA PRO A 139 4.96 -16.17 2.09
C PRO A 139 3.76 -16.54 2.97
N ALA A 140 2.58 -16.07 2.58
CA ALA A 140 1.32 -16.46 3.21
C ALA A 140 1.12 -17.98 3.09
N PRO A 141 0.58 -18.66 4.13
CA PRO A 141 0.28 -20.10 4.08
C PRO A 141 -0.56 -20.53 2.87
N ARG A 142 -0.59 -21.84 2.60
CA ARG A 142 -1.60 -22.41 1.69
C ARG A 142 -3.00 -21.98 2.14
N GLY A 143 -3.85 -21.62 1.17
CA GLY A 143 -5.18 -21.08 1.47
C GLY A 143 -5.23 -19.61 1.89
N ALA A 144 -4.09 -18.95 2.07
CA ALA A 144 -3.97 -17.55 2.47
C ALA A 144 -3.44 -16.64 1.35
N ARG A 145 -3.67 -15.34 1.51
CA ARG A 145 -3.02 -14.24 0.77
C ARG A 145 -2.72 -13.11 1.75
N ASP A 146 -1.56 -12.47 1.62
CA ASP A 146 -1.23 -11.28 2.41
C ASP A 146 -1.41 -10.03 1.54
N THR A 147 -2.29 -9.13 1.98
CA THR A 147 -2.73 -7.93 1.27
C THR A 147 -2.13 -6.71 1.94
N THR A 148 -1.43 -5.86 1.20
CA THR A 148 -0.99 -4.56 1.71
C THR A 148 -2.07 -3.52 1.42
N PHE A 149 -2.64 -2.90 2.45
CA PHE A 149 -3.54 -1.76 2.32
C PHE A 149 -2.75 -0.47 2.60
N THR A 150 -2.73 0.48 1.66
CA THR A 150 -2.10 1.80 1.85
C THR A 150 -3.13 2.92 1.57
N TYR A 151 -3.40 3.73 2.58
CA TYR A 151 -4.24 4.94 2.55
C TYR A 151 -3.36 6.18 2.31
N TYR A 152 -3.85 7.20 1.60
CA TYR A 152 -3.11 8.40 1.24
C TYR A 152 -3.90 9.67 1.57
N THR A 153 -3.22 10.66 2.17
CA THR A 153 -3.72 12.03 2.31
C THR A 153 -3.52 12.83 1.03
N LYS A 154 -3.93 14.10 1.04
CA LYS A 154 -3.47 15.12 0.08
C LYS A 154 -1.93 15.15 0.01
N PRO A 155 -1.32 15.35 -1.17
CA PRO A 155 0.10 15.62 -1.28
C PRO A 155 0.44 17.04 -0.81
N ILE A 156 1.61 17.18 -0.19
CA ILE A 156 2.22 18.49 0.09
C ILE A 156 3.22 18.81 -1.02
N LYS A 157 3.10 20.01 -1.59
CA LYS A 157 3.91 20.59 -2.67
C LYS A 157 4.45 21.95 -2.23
N ASN A 158 5.42 22.52 -2.96
CA ASN A 158 5.76 23.94 -2.80
C ASN A 158 4.99 24.84 -3.78
N ALA A 159 5.30 26.14 -3.73
CA ALA A 159 4.80 27.16 -4.66
C ALA A 159 5.06 26.82 -6.14
N SER A 160 6.14 26.09 -6.47
CA SER A 160 6.44 25.60 -7.83
C SER A 160 5.58 24.39 -8.26
N GLY A 161 4.64 23.92 -7.43
CA GLY A 161 3.83 22.72 -7.68
C GLY A 161 4.59 21.40 -7.53
N ASP A 162 5.79 21.45 -6.95
CA ASP A 162 6.77 20.37 -6.92
C ASP A 162 6.56 19.48 -5.69
N GLY A 163 6.49 18.16 -5.87
CA GLY A 163 6.11 17.21 -4.82
C GLY A 163 7.12 17.15 -3.66
N LYS A 164 6.69 17.52 -2.45
CA LYS A 164 7.53 17.60 -1.24
C LYS A 164 7.32 16.44 -0.25
N HIS A 165 6.07 16.23 0.19
CA HIS A 165 5.71 15.14 1.10
C HIS A 165 4.44 14.40 0.65
N GLN A 166 4.43 13.09 0.90
CA GLN A 166 3.23 12.24 0.86
C GLN A 166 3.08 11.56 2.21
N VAL A 167 2.00 11.88 2.92
CA VAL A 167 1.62 11.18 4.16
C VAL A 167 0.70 10.03 3.78
N ARG A 168 0.94 8.86 4.39
CA ARG A 168 0.20 7.64 4.07
C ARG A 168 0.15 6.71 5.26
N ILE A 169 -0.89 5.90 5.34
CA ILE A 169 -1.06 4.90 6.39
C ILE A 169 -1.02 3.53 5.73
N ARG A 170 -0.08 2.67 6.13
CA ARG A 170 -0.07 1.26 5.69
C ARG A 170 -0.51 0.35 6.81
N THR A 171 -1.31 -0.65 6.46
CA THR A 171 -1.34 -1.90 7.22
C THR A 171 -1.20 -3.09 6.27
N TYR A 172 -0.90 -4.25 6.84
CA TYR A 172 -0.89 -5.53 6.15
C TYR A 172 -2.06 -6.32 6.71
N LEU A 173 -2.80 -7.02 5.87
CA LEU A 173 -3.96 -7.83 6.24
C LEU A 173 -3.69 -9.25 5.75
N ARG A 174 -4.16 -10.27 6.48
CA ARG A 174 -4.22 -11.63 5.94
C ARG A 174 -5.64 -11.92 5.48
N GLU A 175 -5.77 -12.37 4.25
CA GLU A 175 -6.96 -13.02 3.73
C GLU A 175 -6.75 -14.53 3.82
N ILE A 176 -7.78 -15.26 4.26
CA ILE A 176 -7.80 -16.74 4.22
C ILE A 176 -9.11 -17.18 3.59
N GLU A 177 -9.13 -18.35 2.95
CA GLU A 177 -10.39 -19.02 2.64
C GLU A 177 -10.90 -19.74 3.89
N TRP A 178 -12.20 -19.62 4.23
CA TRP A 178 -12.79 -20.24 5.44
C TRP A 178 -12.39 -21.70 5.66
N ARG A 179 -12.38 -22.49 4.56
CA ARG A 179 -12.05 -23.92 4.55
C ARG A 179 -10.59 -24.25 4.88
N GLU A 180 -9.71 -23.24 4.91
CA GLU A 180 -8.27 -23.36 5.15
C GLU A 180 -7.88 -22.89 6.57
N ILE A 181 -8.85 -22.37 7.36
CA ILE A 181 -8.69 -22.25 8.82
C ILE A 181 -8.64 -23.68 9.38
N PRO A 182 -7.62 -24.08 10.16
CA PRO A 182 -7.60 -25.41 10.77
C PRO A 182 -8.72 -25.56 11.81
N VAL A 183 -9.28 -26.77 11.94
CA VAL A 183 -10.27 -27.07 12.99
C VAL A 183 -9.64 -26.85 14.37
N GLY A 184 -10.39 -26.26 15.29
CA GLY A 184 -9.93 -25.84 16.62
C GLY A 184 -9.07 -24.56 16.63
N SER A 185 -8.72 -23.97 15.49
CA SER A 185 -7.92 -22.74 15.43
C SER A 185 -8.78 -21.48 15.40
N SER A 186 -8.36 -20.47 16.16
CA SER A 186 -8.98 -19.15 16.25
C SER A 186 -8.23 -18.09 15.44
N VAL A 187 -8.96 -17.18 14.81
CA VAL A 187 -8.43 -16.06 14.01
C VAL A 187 -9.20 -14.76 14.32
N THR A 188 -8.51 -13.62 14.32
CA THR A 188 -9.09 -12.33 14.75
C THR A 188 -9.45 -11.43 13.57
N ALA A 189 -10.75 -11.11 13.44
CA ALA A 189 -11.35 -10.30 12.38
C ALA A 189 -12.14 -9.12 12.98
N PHE A 190 -13.00 -8.48 12.18
CA PHE A 190 -13.92 -7.43 12.61
C PHE A 190 -15.33 -7.66 12.07
N ASP A 191 -16.36 -7.24 12.81
CA ASP A 191 -17.74 -7.20 12.33
C ASP A 191 -18.05 -5.96 11.48
N SER A 192 -19.26 -5.92 10.91
CA SER A 192 -19.77 -4.78 10.14
C SER A 192 -19.96 -3.49 10.98
N LYS A 193 -20.04 -3.62 12.31
CA LYS A 193 -20.15 -2.51 13.27
C LYS A 193 -18.79 -2.03 13.79
N SER A 194 -17.69 -2.51 13.22
CA SER A 194 -16.30 -2.19 13.61
C SER A 194 -15.78 -2.77 14.93
N ASN A 195 -16.49 -3.69 15.57
CA ASN A 195 -16.06 -4.41 16.77
C ASN A 195 -15.05 -5.52 16.42
N LEU A 196 -14.13 -5.82 17.34
CA LEU A 196 -13.21 -6.95 17.21
C LEU A 196 -14.00 -8.26 17.38
N VAL A 197 -13.72 -9.25 16.52
CA VAL A 197 -14.29 -10.60 16.66
C VAL A 197 -13.20 -11.67 16.60
N THR A 198 -13.35 -12.71 17.40
CA THR A 198 -12.57 -13.95 17.30
C THR A 198 -13.44 -15.00 16.62
N ILE A 199 -12.93 -15.61 15.56
CA ILE A 199 -13.63 -16.66 14.81
C ILE A 199 -12.83 -17.95 14.96
N THR A 200 -13.45 -19.00 15.50
CA THR A 200 -12.87 -20.33 15.66
C THR A 200 -13.58 -21.31 14.75
N ARG A 201 -12.84 -22.09 13.95
CA ARG A 201 -13.46 -23.16 13.16
C ARG A 201 -13.73 -24.38 14.04
N GLU A 202 -14.99 -24.69 14.29
CA GLU A 202 -15.39 -25.80 15.17
C GLU A 202 -15.32 -27.15 14.46
N ASN A 203 -15.65 -27.20 13.16
CA ASN A 203 -15.55 -28.39 12.32
C ASN A 203 -15.48 -28.01 10.83
N VAL A 204 -15.71 -28.96 9.92
CA VAL A 204 -15.65 -28.72 8.47
C VAL A 204 -16.59 -27.59 8.01
N SER A 205 -17.77 -27.46 8.62
CA SER A 205 -18.87 -26.57 8.19
C SER A 205 -19.29 -25.49 9.18
N GLN A 206 -18.91 -25.55 10.47
CA GLN A 206 -19.31 -24.60 11.52
C GLN A 206 -18.16 -23.75 12.08
N TYR A 207 -18.49 -22.51 12.47
CA TYR A 207 -17.55 -21.51 12.98
C TYR A 207 -18.17 -20.76 14.18
N LEU A 208 -17.53 -20.82 15.34
CA LEU A 208 -17.88 -20.01 16.50
C LEU A 208 -17.33 -18.60 16.32
N VAL A 209 -18.19 -17.59 16.33
CA VAL A 209 -17.83 -16.18 16.37
C VAL A 209 -18.08 -15.65 17.78
N VAL A 210 -17.05 -15.05 18.37
CA VAL A 210 -17.09 -14.38 19.68
C VAL A 210 -16.83 -12.90 19.47
N SER A 211 -17.71 -12.03 19.97
CA SER A 211 -17.57 -10.56 19.85
C SER A 211 -17.77 -9.84 21.18
N GLY A 212 -17.10 -8.70 21.36
CA GLY A 212 -17.23 -7.81 22.52
C GLY A 212 -16.02 -7.82 23.46
N ASP A 213 -15.55 -6.62 23.82
CA ASP A 213 -14.27 -6.39 24.51
C ASP A 213 -14.34 -6.56 26.06
N LYS A 214 -15.54 -6.85 26.61
CA LYS A 214 -15.78 -7.02 28.05
C LYS A 214 -16.70 -8.22 28.30
N PRO A 215 -16.54 -8.99 29.40
CA PRO A 215 -17.37 -10.18 29.70
C PRO A 215 -18.88 -9.91 29.70
N THR A 216 -19.32 -8.74 30.18
CA THR A 216 -20.73 -8.33 30.21
C THR A 216 -21.30 -7.94 28.84
N THR A 217 -20.45 -7.88 27.81
CA THR A 217 -20.82 -7.58 26.41
C THR A 217 -20.42 -8.71 25.46
N THR A 218 -19.85 -9.80 25.97
CA THR A 218 -19.40 -10.93 25.14
C THR A 218 -20.60 -11.68 24.60
N THR A 219 -20.75 -11.67 23.28
CA THR A 219 -21.73 -12.50 22.57
C THR A 219 -21.01 -13.62 21.83
N GLN A 220 -21.68 -14.78 21.75
CA GLN A 220 -21.17 -15.97 21.06
C GLN A 220 -22.26 -16.50 20.13
N GLU A 221 -21.89 -16.83 18.90
CA GLU A 221 -22.78 -17.36 17.87
C GLU A 221 -22.03 -18.41 17.04
N SER A 222 -22.60 -19.60 16.86
CA SER A 222 -22.05 -20.57 15.89
C SER A 222 -22.76 -20.38 14.55
N LEU A 223 -21.98 -20.26 13.48
CA LEU A 223 -22.42 -19.91 12.14
C LEU A 223 -21.89 -20.90 11.11
N SER A 224 -22.77 -21.31 10.19
CA SER A 224 -22.40 -22.19 9.09
C SER A 224 -21.48 -21.48 8.09
N LEU A 225 -20.74 -22.25 7.29
CA LEU A 225 -19.90 -21.74 6.19
C LEU A 225 -20.68 -20.79 5.24
N GLU A 226 -21.98 -21.03 5.03
CA GLU A 226 -22.82 -20.17 4.21
C GLU A 226 -23.15 -18.85 4.92
N GLN A 227 -23.50 -18.89 6.21
CA GLN A 227 -23.71 -17.68 7.02
C GLN A 227 -22.42 -16.86 7.15
N MET A 228 -21.27 -17.51 7.31
CA MET A 228 -19.95 -16.86 7.31
C MET A 228 -19.66 -16.17 5.97
N ARG A 229 -19.90 -16.85 4.83
CA ARG A 229 -19.77 -16.26 3.49
C ARG A 229 -20.71 -15.08 3.28
N SER A 230 -21.96 -15.19 3.71
CA SER A 230 -22.97 -14.14 3.58
C SER A 230 -22.64 -12.90 4.41
N ARG A 231 -22.06 -13.07 5.61
CA ARG A 231 -21.81 -11.99 6.57
C ARG A 231 -20.44 -11.35 6.45
N TYR A 232 -19.43 -12.11 6.04
CA TYR A 232 -18.02 -11.71 6.05
C TYR A 232 -17.32 -11.88 4.69
N GLY A 233 -18.02 -12.36 3.66
CA GLY A 233 -17.48 -12.58 2.31
C GLY A 233 -16.81 -13.95 2.12
N TRP A 234 -16.39 -14.25 0.88
CA TRP A 234 -15.75 -15.53 0.53
C TRP A 234 -14.40 -15.75 1.20
N THR A 235 -13.63 -14.67 1.40
CA THR A 235 -12.30 -14.65 2.02
C THR A 235 -12.22 -13.54 3.07
N PRO A 236 -12.38 -13.84 4.37
CA PRO A 236 -12.29 -12.86 5.45
C PRO A 236 -10.91 -12.21 5.56
N ARG A 237 -10.91 -10.94 5.99
CA ARG A 237 -9.70 -10.15 6.31
C ARG A 237 -9.43 -10.14 7.81
N PHE A 238 -8.31 -10.73 8.21
CA PHE A 238 -7.83 -10.79 9.59
C PHE A 238 -6.80 -9.72 9.88
N TYR A 239 -6.68 -9.40 11.17
CA TYR A 239 -5.74 -8.42 11.71
C TYR A 239 -4.61 -9.07 12.52
N ALA A 240 -4.63 -10.38 12.74
CA ALA A 240 -3.65 -11.08 13.58
C ALA A 240 -2.85 -12.15 12.79
N PRO A 241 -1.50 -12.15 12.83
CA PRO A 241 -0.62 -11.06 13.28
C PRO A 241 -0.54 -9.89 12.26
N HIS A 242 -0.93 -10.12 11.02
CA HIS A 242 -0.91 -9.14 9.92
C HIS A 242 -2.12 -8.21 10.09
N GLY A 243 -1.91 -7.04 10.71
CA GLY A 243 -2.92 -5.98 10.87
C GLY A 243 -3.03 -5.37 12.26
N LYS A 244 -2.33 -5.94 13.26
CA LYS A 244 -2.34 -5.49 14.67
C LYS A 244 -1.96 -4.01 14.83
N THR A 245 -1.26 -3.43 13.86
CA THR A 245 -0.81 -2.04 13.86
C THR A 245 -0.90 -1.42 12.47
N PHE A 246 -0.78 -0.09 12.44
CA PHE A 246 -0.74 0.74 11.25
C PHE A 246 0.56 1.54 11.25
N LYS A 247 1.30 1.53 10.14
CA LYS A 247 2.44 2.42 9.92
C LYS A 247 1.94 3.73 9.33
N LEU A 248 1.95 4.80 10.11
CA LEU A 248 1.81 6.16 9.60
C LEU A 248 3.18 6.57 9.05
N GLU A 249 3.33 6.55 7.73
CA GLU A 249 4.56 6.84 7.02
C GLU A 249 4.51 8.24 6.40
N ILE A 250 5.57 9.02 6.64
CA ILE A 250 5.91 10.18 5.81
C ILE A 250 6.91 9.69 4.74
N LYS A 251 6.59 9.91 3.46
CA LYS A 251 7.59 9.86 2.38
C LYS A 251 7.92 11.31 1.99
N SER A 252 9.18 11.70 2.15
CA SER A 252 9.72 13.00 1.76
C SER A 252 10.63 12.83 0.56
N VAL A 253 10.55 13.74 -0.41
CA VAL A 253 11.43 13.75 -1.57
C VAL A 253 12.59 14.71 -1.31
N LEU A 254 13.80 14.25 -1.62
CA LEU A 254 15.02 15.01 -1.41
C LEU A 254 15.33 15.88 -2.63
N SER A 255 16.36 16.71 -2.54
CA SER A 255 16.86 17.54 -3.65
C SER A 255 17.72 16.78 -4.65
N ASP A 256 18.26 15.64 -4.22
CA ASP A 256 19.46 15.01 -4.78
C ASP A 256 19.15 14.17 -6.03
N THR A 257 20.08 14.15 -6.99
CA THR A 257 19.86 13.62 -8.34
C THR A 257 20.83 12.52 -8.71
N ILE A 258 20.33 11.55 -9.47
CA ILE A 258 21.09 10.44 -10.03
C ILE A 258 21.59 10.83 -11.42
N SER A 259 22.88 10.59 -11.69
CA SER A 259 23.49 10.87 -13.01
C SER A 259 22.89 9.96 -14.09
N GLY A 260 22.74 10.50 -15.30
CA GLY A 260 22.24 9.76 -16.44
C GLY A 260 23.31 8.95 -17.20
N GLU A 261 24.59 9.16 -16.91
CA GLU A 261 25.71 8.67 -17.74
C GLU A 261 25.71 7.14 -17.95
N LYS A 262 25.46 6.37 -16.88
CA LYS A 262 25.50 4.89 -16.92
C LYS A 262 24.12 4.25 -17.18
N TYR A 263 23.04 4.91 -16.77
CA TYR A 263 21.66 4.41 -16.92
C TYR A 263 20.66 5.57 -17.18
N PRO A 264 20.59 6.12 -18.41
CA PRO A 264 19.81 7.33 -18.71
C PRO A 264 18.34 7.30 -18.24
N LEU A 265 17.65 6.17 -18.40
CA LEU A 265 16.24 5.98 -17.99
C LEU A 265 16.02 5.96 -16.47
N LEU A 266 17.09 5.92 -15.66
CA LEU A 266 17.07 5.97 -14.19
C LEU A 266 17.50 7.32 -13.62
N ALA A 267 17.86 8.28 -14.48
CA ALA A 267 18.38 9.59 -14.12
C ALA A 267 17.38 10.46 -13.35
N GLY A 268 17.90 11.48 -12.68
CA GLY A 268 17.09 12.50 -12.00
C GLY A 268 16.72 12.15 -10.56
N ASN A 269 15.61 12.71 -10.08
CA ASN A 269 15.28 12.74 -8.65
C ASN A 269 14.35 11.58 -8.24
N HIS A 270 14.96 10.46 -7.85
CA HIS A 270 14.29 9.29 -7.24
C HIS A 270 14.63 9.14 -5.75
N MET A 271 15.32 10.13 -5.18
CA MET A 271 15.96 10.10 -3.86
C MET A 271 14.99 10.50 -2.77
N VAL A 272 14.74 9.57 -1.84
CA VAL A 272 13.62 9.70 -0.89
C VAL A 272 14.03 9.33 0.52
N GLN A 273 13.54 10.12 1.47
CA GLN A 273 13.58 9.83 2.89
C GLN A 273 12.22 9.29 3.33
N LYS A 274 12.24 8.32 4.24
CA LYS A 274 11.04 7.81 4.90
C LYS A 274 11.21 7.87 6.41
N LEU A 275 10.10 8.13 7.09
CA LEU A 275 9.97 8.03 8.54
C LEU A 275 8.59 7.48 8.85
N ASP A 276 8.48 6.62 9.86
CA ASP A 276 7.22 5.98 10.20
C ASP A 276 7.01 5.86 11.72
N VAL A 277 5.76 6.05 12.16
CA VAL A 277 5.34 5.75 13.53
C VAL A 277 4.28 4.65 13.51
N THR A 278 4.26 3.82 14.55
CA THR A 278 3.36 2.68 14.66
C THR A 278 2.15 3.04 15.52
N LEU A 279 0.98 3.10 14.89
CA LEU A 279 -0.31 3.37 15.53
C LEU A 279 -1.09 2.08 15.80
N THR A 280 -1.90 2.11 16.85
CA THR A 280 -2.94 1.09 17.10
C THR A 280 -4.21 1.35 16.26
N PRO A 281 -5.11 0.36 16.07
CA PRO A 281 -6.40 0.59 15.42
C PRO A 281 -7.23 1.68 16.12
N ALA A 282 -7.25 1.72 17.46
CA ALA A 282 -7.96 2.75 18.22
C ALA A 282 -7.42 4.16 17.91
N GLN A 283 -6.09 4.31 17.83
CA GLN A 283 -5.44 5.57 17.46
C GLN A 283 -5.77 6.00 16.03
N VAL A 284 -5.76 5.07 15.06
CA VAL A 284 -6.19 5.37 13.68
C VAL A 284 -7.66 5.78 13.65
N SER A 285 -8.54 5.09 14.38
CA SER A 285 -9.97 5.41 14.43
C SER A 285 -10.25 6.79 15.04
N LYS A 286 -9.47 7.19 16.05
CA LYS A 286 -9.55 8.50 16.72
C LYS A 286 -8.97 9.62 15.85
N PHE A 287 -7.81 9.39 15.25
CA PHE A 287 -7.07 10.40 14.50
C PHE A 287 -7.76 10.74 13.17
N PHE A 288 -8.19 9.72 12.44
CA PHE A 288 -8.84 9.83 11.12
C PHE A 288 -10.38 9.77 11.17
N ALA A 289 -11.00 10.06 12.32
CA ALA A 289 -12.45 10.24 12.39
C ALA A 289 -12.91 11.43 11.54
N PRO A 290 -14.16 11.49 11.06
CA PRO A 290 -14.75 12.72 10.55
C PRO A 290 -14.61 13.88 11.56
N LEU A 291 -14.45 15.11 11.08
CA LEU A 291 -14.47 16.30 11.94
C LEU A 291 -15.91 16.62 12.35
N LYS A 292 -16.08 17.28 13.51
CA LYS A 292 -17.40 17.53 14.12
C LYS A 292 -17.97 18.92 13.84
N THR A 293 -17.25 19.75 13.10
CA THR A 293 -17.58 21.16 12.89
C THR A 293 -17.33 21.57 11.44
N ASP A 294 -18.11 22.51 10.94
CA ASP A 294 -18.07 22.92 9.53
C ASP A 294 -17.17 24.13 9.27
N THR A 295 -16.91 24.97 10.29
CA THR A 295 -16.06 26.17 10.17
C THR A 295 -14.56 25.82 10.21
N ILE A 296 -13.78 26.38 9.28
CA ILE A 296 -12.34 26.15 9.09
C ILE A 296 -11.55 26.18 10.40
N ASP A 297 -11.63 27.27 11.18
CA ASP A 297 -10.85 27.45 12.41
C ASP A 297 -11.10 26.34 13.45
N LYS A 298 -12.36 25.87 13.56
CA LYS A 298 -12.76 24.80 14.49
C LYS A 298 -12.34 23.42 13.98
N LYS A 299 -12.42 23.18 12.66
CA LYS A 299 -11.84 21.99 12.02
C LYS A 299 -10.34 21.90 12.26
N GLN A 300 -9.63 23.00 12.03
CA GLN A 300 -8.18 23.15 12.22
C GLN A 300 -7.80 22.89 13.68
N SER A 301 -8.51 23.53 14.62
CA SER A 301 -8.32 23.33 16.06
C SER A 301 -8.60 21.88 16.50
N GLU A 302 -9.63 21.23 15.97
CA GLU A 302 -9.93 19.82 16.24
C GLU A 302 -8.83 18.90 15.69
N SER A 303 -8.41 19.10 14.44
CA SER A 303 -7.34 18.33 13.78
C SER A 303 -6.00 18.46 14.51
N LEU A 304 -5.61 19.67 14.93
CA LEU A 304 -4.38 19.90 15.71
C LEU A 304 -4.47 19.27 17.12
N SER A 305 -5.60 19.43 17.82
CA SER A 305 -5.82 18.80 19.14
C SER A 305 -5.73 17.26 19.08
N ARG A 306 -6.20 16.66 17.98
CA ARG A 306 -6.02 15.22 17.71
C ARG A 306 -4.54 14.86 17.51
N VAL A 307 -3.77 15.63 16.73
CA VAL A 307 -2.31 15.44 16.61
C VAL A 307 -1.64 15.47 17.98
N ASP A 308 -1.90 16.51 18.78
CA ASP A 308 -1.25 16.70 20.07
C ASP A 308 -1.64 15.63 21.09
N SER A 309 -2.84 15.05 20.97
CA SER A 309 -3.22 13.85 21.74
C SER A 309 -2.42 12.62 21.31
N ILE A 310 -2.27 12.36 20.01
CA ILE A 310 -1.56 11.18 19.50
C ILE A 310 -0.06 11.28 19.79
N ILE A 311 0.55 12.46 19.68
CA ILE A 311 1.96 12.69 20.09
C ILE A 311 2.13 12.31 21.57
N ARG A 312 1.31 12.88 22.47
CA ARG A 312 1.40 12.59 23.92
C ARG A 312 1.19 11.12 24.27
N GLU A 313 0.31 10.42 23.56
CA GLU A 313 0.13 8.97 23.71
C GLU A 313 1.35 8.17 23.27
N LEU A 314 2.00 8.57 22.16
CA LEU A 314 3.15 7.88 21.59
C LEU A 314 4.44 8.19 22.35
N THR A 315 4.74 9.45 22.69
CA THR A 315 5.97 9.82 23.41
C THR A 315 5.96 9.31 24.85
N LYS A 316 4.80 9.25 25.51
CA LYS A 316 4.66 8.57 26.82
C LYS A 316 4.94 7.07 26.76
N LYS A 317 4.68 6.43 25.61
CA LYS A 317 4.87 4.98 25.41
C LYS A 317 6.25 4.60 24.86
N PHE A 318 6.84 5.52 24.09
CA PHE A 318 8.08 5.34 23.32
C PHE A 318 8.95 6.61 23.43
N PRO A 319 9.41 6.98 24.65
CA PRO A 319 10.17 8.22 24.86
C PRO A 319 11.49 8.25 24.06
N GLU A 320 12.11 7.09 23.85
CA GLU A 320 13.31 6.91 23.01
C GLU A 320 13.06 7.22 21.52
N ASN A 321 11.80 7.25 21.08
CA ASN A 321 11.38 7.65 19.73
C ASN A 321 10.85 9.10 19.66
N GLN A 322 10.93 9.90 20.74
CA GLN A 322 10.26 11.22 20.81
C GLN A 322 10.54 12.13 19.59
N SER A 323 11.82 12.39 19.27
CA SER A 323 12.16 13.28 18.15
C SER A 323 11.70 12.74 16.79
N ARG A 324 11.59 11.41 16.64
CA ARG A 324 11.05 10.75 15.43
C ARG A 324 9.54 10.93 15.32
N ILE A 325 8.83 10.86 16.45
CA ILE A 325 7.39 11.10 16.56
C ILE A 325 7.09 12.56 16.24
N GLU A 326 7.75 13.49 16.92
CA GLU A 326 7.58 14.93 16.74
C GLU A 326 7.79 15.35 15.29
N ALA A 327 8.92 14.95 14.67
CA ALA A 327 9.22 15.32 13.30
C ALA A 327 8.22 14.73 12.27
N VAL A 328 7.70 13.52 12.51
CA VAL A 328 6.61 12.93 11.69
C VAL A 328 5.32 13.74 11.80
N PHE A 329 4.92 14.13 13.01
CA PHE A 329 3.67 14.89 13.20
C PHE A 329 3.81 16.38 12.85
N ASP A 330 5.01 16.95 12.82
CA ASP A 330 5.23 18.35 12.41
C ASP A 330 4.94 18.60 10.93
N ILE A 331 5.14 17.61 10.05
CA ILE A 331 4.66 17.68 8.65
C ILE A 331 3.13 17.57 8.60
N ILE A 332 2.53 16.81 9.52
CA ILE A 332 1.08 16.64 9.56
C ILE A 332 0.39 17.90 10.09
N ARG A 333 0.96 18.57 11.11
CA ARG A 333 0.53 19.90 11.56
C ARG A 333 0.58 20.90 10.42
N GLU A 334 1.67 20.92 9.64
CA GLU A 334 1.82 21.80 8.47
C GLU A 334 0.72 21.55 7.42
N GLY A 335 0.43 20.29 7.08
CA GLY A 335 -0.71 19.96 6.22
C GLY A 335 -2.06 20.45 6.78
N ILE A 336 -2.30 20.28 8.08
CA ILE A 336 -3.53 20.73 8.77
C ILE A 336 -3.65 22.26 8.82
N LEU A 337 -2.54 22.99 8.92
CA LEU A 337 -2.53 24.45 8.97
C LEU A 337 -2.96 25.09 7.65
N GLU A 338 -2.53 24.53 6.51
CA GLU A 338 -2.93 24.98 5.18
C GLU A 338 -4.32 24.45 4.76
N ASN A 339 -4.69 23.24 5.21
CA ASN A 339 -6.00 22.65 4.94
C ASN A 339 -6.42 21.74 6.12
N PRO A 340 -7.47 22.08 6.89
CA PRO A 340 -7.84 21.32 8.08
C PRO A 340 -8.42 19.94 7.79
N ASP A 341 -8.86 19.71 6.54
CA ASP A 341 -9.33 18.45 5.97
C ASP A 341 -8.17 17.63 5.35
N PHE A 342 -6.91 17.96 5.67
CA PHE A 342 -5.70 17.26 5.21
C PHE A 342 -5.70 15.75 5.47
N LEU A 343 -6.17 15.35 6.65
CA LEU A 343 -6.22 13.95 7.07
C LEU A 343 -7.36 13.15 6.42
N MET A 344 -8.21 13.79 5.62
CA MET A 344 -9.31 13.09 4.94
C MET A 344 -8.77 12.31 3.72
N ILE A 345 -9.56 11.35 3.22
CA ILE A 345 -9.06 10.46 2.16
C ILE A 345 -8.99 11.16 0.82
N GLU A 346 -7.85 11.05 0.15
CA GLU A 346 -7.73 11.24 -1.29
C GLU A 346 -7.68 9.89 -2.01
N GLY A 347 -6.82 8.97 -1.55
CA GLY A 347 -6.60 7.69 -2.23
C GLY A 347 -6.43 6.49 -1.30
N ALA A 348 -6.72 5.29 -1.82
CA ALA A 348 -6.34 4.02 -1.20
C ALA A 348 -5.89 3.02 -2.26
N THR A 349 -4.79 2.32 -2.02
CA THR A 349 -4.25 1.27 -2.89
C THR A 349 -4.07 -0.03 -2.13
N THR A 350 -4.30 -1.13 -2.83
CA THR A 350 -4.32 -2.49 -2.29
C THR A 350 -3.65 -3.44 -3.25
N TYR A 351 -2.69 -4.23 -2.77
CA TYR A 351 -1.86 -5.09 -3.61
C TYR A 351 -1.26 -6.26 -2.83
N HIS A 352 -0.97 -7.34 -3.53
CA HIS A 352 -0.18 -8.47 -3.00
C HIS A 352 1.30 -8.27 -3.35
N ARG A 353 2.15 -8.11 -2.33
CA ARG A 353 3.60 -7.87 -2.51
C ARG A 353 4.38 -9.17 -2.48
N THR A 354 5.22 -9.36 -3.50
CA THR A 354 6.37 -10.27 -3.50
C THR A 354 7.62 -9.44 -3.21
N ALA A 355 8.53 -9.88 -2.33
CA ALA A 355 9.71 -9.10 -1.93
C ALA A 355 11.01 -9.93 -1.92
N PHE A 356 11.98 -9.51 -2.74
CA PHE A 356 13.33 -10.08 -2.78
C PHE A 356 14.36 -9.04 -2.31
N GLU A 357 15.46 -9.49 -1.71
CA GLU A 357 16.56 -8.65 -1.26
C GLU A 357 17.91 -9.35 -1.40
N SER A 358 18.98 -8.56 -1.62
CA SER A 358 20.35 -9.09 -1.71
C SER A 358 21.11 -8.95 -0.39
N LYS A 359 22.21 -9.71 -0.25
CA LYS A 359 23.17 -9.59 0.86
C LYS A 359 23.74 -8.15 1.00
N GLY A 360 23.79 -7.39 -0.09
CA GLY A 360 24.17 -5.96 -0.10
C GLY A 360 23.09 -4.98 0.37
N GLY A 361 21.93 -5.44 0.85
CA GLY A 361 20.86 -4.59 1.39
C GLY A 361 19.99 -3.89 0.34
N LEU A 362 20.17 -4.22 -0.94
CA LEU A 362 19.30 -3.82 -2.04
C LEU A 362 18.01 -4.65 -1.99
N GLN A 363 16.86 -4.02 -2.28
CA GLN A 363 15.57 -4.71 -2.31
C GLN A 363 14.84 -4.47 -3.63
N THR A 364 14.11 -5.47 -4.13
CA THR A 364 13.11 -5.29 -5.18
C THR A 364 11.76 -5.84 -4.71
N THR A 365 10.67 -5.17 -5.06
CA THR A 365 9.34 -5.65 -4.73
C THR A 365 8.43 -5.61 -5.94
N ILE A 366 7.75 -6.72 -6.18
CA ILE A 366 6.77 -6.88 -7.26
C ILE A 366 5.39 -6.82 -6.61
N ASP A 367 4.74 -5.69 -6.78
CA ASP A 367 3.41 -5.40 -6.24
C ASP A 367 2.38 -5.80 -7.30
N ARG A 368 1.82 -7.00 -7.11
CA ARG A 368 0.86 -7.64 -8.01
C ARG A 368 -0.58 -7.34 -7.58
N ASP A 369 -1.52 -7.64 -8.48
CA ASP A 369 -2.95 -7.69 -8.17
C ASP A 369 -3.42 -6.34 -7.58
N GLN A 370 -3.12 -5.24 -8.29
CA GLN A 370 -3.30 -3.87 -7.78
C GLN A 370 -4.74 -3.39 -7.93
N GLY A 371 -5.50 -3.47 -6.85
CA GLY A 371 -6.68 -2.65 -6.68
C GLY A 371 -6.27 -1.21 -6.34
N LEU A 372 -6.37 -0.31 -7.32
CA LEU A 372 -6.61 1.11 -7.01
C LEU A 372 -8.06 1.21 -6.56
N TYR A 373 -8.30 1.52 -5.29
CA TYR A 373 -9.65 1.93 -4.88
C TYR A 373 -9.84 3.35 -5.43
N LEU A 374 -10.70 3.50 -6.43
CA LEU A 374 -11.00 4.78 -7.08
C LEU A 374 -12.50 5.07 -7.18
N ASP A 375 -13.35 4.03 -7.13
CA ASP A 375 -14.81 4.17 -7.11
C ASP A 375 -15.25 5.15 -6.02
N HIS A 376 -15.69 6.32 -6.48
CA HIS A 376 -16.19 7.46 -5.72
C HIS A 376 -15.23 8.09 -4.70
N MET A 377 -13.93 7.79 -4.75
CA MET A 377 -12.94 8.35 -3.81
C MET A 377 -12.90 9.89 -3.82
N TYR A 378 -12.91 10.48 -5.01
CA TYR A 378 -12.88 11.95 -5.22
C TYR A 378 -14.26 12.58 -5.39
N THR A 379 -15.36 11.83 -5.18
CA THR A 379 -16.72 12.31 -5.45
C THR A 379 -17.71 12.11 -4.29
N ALA A 380 -17.28 11.50 -3.17
CA ALA A 380 -18.16 11.20 -2.05
C ALA A 380 -18.14 12.30 -0.98
N ARG A 381 -19.31 12.88 -0.67
CA ARG A 381 -19.55 13.72 0.53
C ARG A 381 -19.38 12.98 1.88
N TYR A 382 -18.87 11.74 1.87
CA TYR A 382 -18.85 10.82 3.01
C TYR A 382 -17.47 10.18 3.18
N LEU A 383 -16.56 10.97 3.74
CA LEU A 383 -15.16 10.59 3.97
C LEU A 383 -15.08 9.56 5.09
N LYS A 384 -14.62 8.35 4.75
CA LYS A 384 -14.46 7.21 5.67
C LYS A 384 -13.10 7.25 6.36
N ASN A 385 -13.03 6.77 7.60
CA ASN A 385 -11.73 6.49 8.22
C ASN A 385 -11.09 5.22 7.60
N PRO A 386 -9.76 5.02 7.72
CA PRO A 386 -9.05 3.90 7.08
C PRO A 386 -9.59 2.52 7.46
N LEU A 387 -10.02 2.33 8.72
CA LEU A 387 -10.62 1.07 9.20
C LEU A 387 -11.97 0.82 8.53
N THR A 388 -12.80 1.86 8.38
CA THR A 388 -14.09 1.77 7.69
C THR A 388 -13.91 1.42 6.20
N VAL A 389 -12.84 1.88 5.54
CA VAL A 389 -12.51 1.45 4.17
C VAL A 389 -12.17 -0.05 4.13
N ILE A 390 -11.27 -0.51 5.01
CA ILE A 390 -10.88 -1.93 5.09
C ILE A 390 -12.10 -2.85 5.35
N LYS A 391 -13.03 -2.41 6.20
CA LYS A 391 -14.20 -3.20 6.65
C LYS A 391 -15.40 -3.16 5.69
N SER A 392 -15.70 -2.02 5.07
CA SER A 392 -16.87 -1.88 4.17
C SER A 392 -16.64 -2.34 2.73
N ASN A 393 -15.41 -2.76 2.41
CA ASN A 393 -15.04 -3.33 1.13
C ASN A 393 -15.03 -4.88 1.26
N SER A 394 -15.99 -5.59 0.66
CA SER A 394 -16.06 -7.06 0.72
C SER A 394 -15.16 -7.75 -0.34
N VAL A 395 -14.91 -7.07 -1.45
CA VAL A 395 -14.00 -7.49 -2.52
C VAL A 395 -13.18 -6.26 -2.92
N ILE A 396 -11.85 -6.32 -2.73
CA ILE A 396 -10.96 -5.43 -3.46
C ILE A 396 -11.04 -5.93 -4.89
N LYS A 397 -11.77 -5.21 -5.75
CA LYS A 397 -11.75 -5.47 -7.19
C LYS A 397 -10.37 -5.03 -7.71
N THR A 398 -9.41 -5.92 -7.58
CA THR A 398 -8.19 -5.90 -8.38
C THR A 398 -8.64 -6.08 -9.83
N GLY A 399 -8.71 -4.97 -10.59
CA GLY A 399 -9.03 -5.05 -12.01
C GLY A 399 -8.02 -5.94 -12.72
N VAL A 400 -8.45 -6.68 -13.74
CA VAL A 400 -7.58 -7.58 -14.53
C VAL A 400 -6.65 -6.78 -15.48
N SER A 401 -6.36 -5.52 -15.15
CA SER A 401 -5.51 -4.62 -15.91
C SER A 401 -4.03 -4.90 -15.59
N ASP A 402 -3.51 -5.98 -16.18
CA ASP A 402 -2.15 -6.54 -16.38
C ASP A 402 -0.86 -5.89 -15.80
N ALA A 403 -0.88 -4.66 -15.31
CA ALA A 403 0.27 -3.86 -14.90
C ALA A 403 0.75 -4.14 -13.46
N ARG A 404 1.65 -5.10 -13.32
CA ARG A 404 2.42 -5.32 -12.08
C ARG A 404 3.43 -4.21 -11.89
N HIS A 405 3.50 -3.64 -10.68
CA HIS A 405 4.48 -2.60 -10.40
C HIS A 405 5.74 -3.22 -9.79
N VAL A 406 6.88 -3.02 -10.45
CA VAL A 406 8.20 -3.43 -9.95
C VAL A 406 8.90 -2.21 -9.38
N GLU A 407 9.31 -2.28 -8.11
CA GLU A 407 9.98 -1.19 -7.39
C GLU A 407 11.36 -1.61 -6.88
N LEU A 408 12.42 -1.14 -7.55
CA LEU A 408 13.81 -1.31 -7.13
C LEU A 408 14.20 -0.24 -6.08
N LYS A 409 14.88 -0.70 -5.02
CA LYS A 409 15.26 0.06 -3.83
C LYS A 409 16.75 -0.15 -3.55
N VAL A 410 17.58 0.87 -3.75
CA VAL A 410 19.04 0.76 -3.60
C VAL A 410 19.56 1.72 -2.52
N PRO A 411 20.37 1.24 -1.55
CA PRO A 411 21.01 2.10 -0.54
C PRO A 411 21.87 3.21 -1.16
N VAL A 412 21.87 4.39 -0.53
CA VAL A 412 22.56 5.59 -1.05
C VAL A 412 24.09 5.41 -1.11
N THR A 413 24.65 4.67 -0.17
CA THR A 413 26.08 4.29 -0.13
C THR A 413 26.49 3.59 -1.42
N SER A 414 25.71 2.58 -1.82
CA SER A 414 25.92 1.80 -3.04
C SER A 414 25.62 2.61 -4.30
N MET A 415 24.57 3.43 -4.30
CA MET A 415 24.15 4.25 -5.44
C MET A 415 25.26 5.16 -5.97
N LYS A 416 26.01 5.84 -5.09
CA LYS A 416 27.10 6.74 -5.49
C LYS A 416 28.16 6.00 -6.34
N MET A 417 28.41 4.73 -6.05
CA MET A 417 29.39 3.90 -6.78
C MET A 417 28.76 3.19 -7.99
N ALA A 418 27.51 2.74 -7.87
CA ALA A 418 26.86 1.93 -8.89
C ALA A 418 26.29 2.74 -10.07
N VAL A 419 25.81 3.97 -9.84
CA VAL A 419 25.12 4.80 -10.87
C VAL A 419 25.49 6.28 -10.86
N GLY A 420 26.16 6.77 -9.80
CA GLY A 420 26.46 8.19 -9.62
C GLY A 420 25.30 8.97 -8.97
N ILE A 421 25.59 9.69 -7.89
CA ILE A 421 24.68 10.66 -7.26
C ILE A 421 25.41 11.97 -7.04
N ASP A 422 24.79 13.05 -7.50
CA ASP A 422 25.12 14.40 -7.11
C ASP A 422 24.22 14.84 -5.95
N PHE A 423 24.86 15.10 -4.81
CA PHE A 423 24.20 15.66 -3.63
C PHE A 423 24.20 17.17 -3.70
N ALA A 424 23.02 17.78 -3.61
CA ALA A 424 22.87 19.24 -3.58
C ALA A 424 23.43 19.85 -2.29
N ASP A 425 23.53 19.05 -1.21
CA ASP A 425 24.24 19.39 0.01
C ASP A 425 25.18 18.25 0.41
N LYS A 426 26.49 18.52 0.42
CA LYS A 426 27.54 17.57 0.80
C LYS A 426 27.49 17.15 2.28
N LYS A 427 26.79 17.89 3.14
CA LYS A 427 26.53 17.52 4.55
C LYS A 427 25.26 16.71 4.75
N SER A 428 24.41 16.59 3.71
CA SER A 428 23.15 15.87 3.84
C SER A 428 23.31 14.36 3.67
N ALA A 429 24.30 13.88 2.91
CA ALA A 429 24.61 12.45 2.90
C ALA A 429 24.94 11.97 4.33
N PRO A 430 24.18 11.02 4.92
CA PRO A 430 24.56 10.46 6.21
C PRO A 430 25.94 9.83 6.08
N GLU A 431 26.78 9.94 7.14
CA GLU A 431 28.12 9.36 7.11
C GLU A 431 28.03 7.90 6.66
N PRO A 432 28.73 7.53 5.57
CA PRO A 432 28.48 6.25 4.93
C PRO A 432 28.90 5.14 5.90
N GLN A 433 27.95 4.30 6.30
CA GLN A 433 28.29 2.95 6.69
C GLN A 433 28.84 2.29 5.42
N VAL A 434 30.18 2.25 5.32
CA VAL A 434 30.90 1.82 4.11
C VAL A 434 30.75 0.31 3.96
N THR A 435 29.58 -0.10 3.45
CA THR A 435 29.43 -1.35 2.70
C THR A 435 30.50 -1.34 1.61
N LYS A 436 31.32 -2.39 1.56
CA LYS A 436 32.27 -2.60 0.46
C LYS A 436 31.51 -2.53 -0.88
N TYR A 437 32.19 -2.07 -1.92
CA TYR A 437 31.63 -2.06 -3.27
C TYR A 437 31.13 -3.46 -3.65
N ASP A 438 29.93 -3.51 -4.23
CA ASP A 438 29.21 -4.73 -4.56
C ASP A 438 28.75 -4.66 -6.02
N ASP A 439 29.48 -5.36 -6.91
CA ASP A 439 29.13 -5.46 -8.32
C ASP A 439 27.73 -6.04 -8.57
N LYS A 440 27.17 -6.81 -7.62
CA LYS A 440 25.81 -7.35 -7.74
C LYS A 440 24.75 -6.26 -7.71
N ILE A 441 25.08 -5.07 -7.20
CA ILE A 441 24.23 -3.88 -7.31
C ILE A 441 24.28 -3.29 -8.72
N THR A 442 25.45 -3.24 -9.38
CA THR A 442 25.57 -2.89 -10.81
C THR A 442 24.79 -3.90 -11.67
N GLU A 443 24.92 -5.20 -11.42
CA GLU A 443 24.18 -6.25 -12.12
C GLU A 443 22.66 -6.11 -11.93
N MET A 444 22.17 -5.91 -10.70
CA MET A 444 20.73 -5.86 -10.43
C MET A 444 20.07 -4.57 -10.93
N VAL A 445 20.78 -3.44 -10.89
CA VAL A 445 20.36 -2.20 -11.58
C VAL A 445 20.34 -2.44 -13.09
N GLY A 446 21.35 -3.10 -13.65
CA GLY A 446 21.41 -3.47 -15.07
C GLY A 446 20.27 -4.39 -15.52
N ILE A 447 19.86 -5.36 -14.70
CA ILE A 447 18.67 -6.19 -14.97
C ILE A 447 17.41 -5.32 -14.94
N TYR A 448 17.19 -4.52 -13.90
CA TYR A 448 16.00 -3.66 -13.79
C TYR A 448 15.90 -2.64 -14.94
N TYR A 449 17.02 -2.06 -15.37
CA TYR A 449 17.11 -1.11 -16.48
C TYR A 449 16.49 -1.66 -17.79
N ARG A 450 16.69 -2.95 -18.09
CA ARG A 450 16.13 -3.62 -19.29
C ARG A 450 14.59 -3.56 -19.36
N TYR A 451 13.92 -3.35 -18.23
CA TYR A 451 12.46 -3.33 -18.10
C TYR A 451 11.88 -1.92 -17.84
N VAL A 452 12.72 -0.88 -17.84
CA VAL A 452 12.25 0.52 -17.78
C VAL A 452 11.99 0.99 -19.21
N LYS A 453 10.71 1.23 -19.54
CA LYS A 453 10.28 1.58 -20.92
C LYS A 453 10.20 3.08 -21.21
N ASN A 454 10.32 3.95 -20.20
CA ASN A 454 10.09 5.39 -20.38
C ASN A 454 10.96 6.23 -19.42
N ALA A 455 11.57 7.29 -19.95
CA ALA A 455 12.30 8.29 -19.15
C ALA A 455 11.36 9.21 -18.35
N ALA A 456 10.09 9.36 -18.77
CA ALA A 456 9.10 10.25 -18.17
C ALA A 456 8.49 9.71 -16.85
N HIS A 457 9.33 9.27 -15.90
CA HIS A 457 8.93 8.98 -14.52
C HIS A 457 8.70 10.28 -13.71
N ALA A 458 7.85 11.18 -14.24
CA ALA A 458 7.61 12.54 -13.78
C ALA A 458 6.73 12.61 -12.50
N GLY A 459 7.09 11.85 -11.47
CA GLY A 459 6.32 11.74 -10.22
C GLY A 459 7.18 11.46 -9.00
N LYS A 460 7.67 12.55 -8.38
CA LYS A 460 8.23 12.56 -7.01
C LYS A 460 7.37 11.76 -6.01
N PHE A 461 6.04 11.73 -6.25
CA PHE A 461 5.14 10.69 -5.77
C PHE A 461 4.35 10.06 -6.93
N ASN A 462 4.86 8.94 -7.48
CA ASN A 462 4.32 8.16 -8.61
C ASN A 462 2.94 7.46 -8.36
N TYR A 463 2.02 8.15 -7.67
CA TYR A 463 0.58 7.85 -7.61
C TYR A 463 -0.29 9.13 -7.76
N ILE A 464 0.30 10.32 -7.91
CA ILE A 464 -0.43 11.62 -7.88
C ILE A 464 -0.02 12.55 -9.05
N ARG A 465 -0.11 11.99 -10.27
CA ARG A 465 -0.30 12.67 -11.57
C ARG A 465 -0.59 11.56 -12.61
N LYS A 466 -1.34 11.80 -13.69
CA LYS A 466 -1.98 13.03 -14.19
C LYS A 466 -3.47 12.76 -14.43
N THR A 467 -4.28 13.82 -14.62
CA THR A 467 -5.57 13.70 -15.32
C THR A 467 -5.34 13.09 -16.72
N GLY A 468 -6.38 12.49 -17.31
CA GLY A 468 -6.25 11.64 -18.49
C GLY A 468 -5.42 12.24 -19.64
N ASP A 469 -4.39 11.50 -20.03
CA ASP A 469 -3.63 11.60 -21.28
C ASP A 469 -3.23 10.16 -21.72
N GLU A 470 -4.21 9.25 -21.73
CA GLU A 470 -4.12 8.00 -22.50
C GLU A 470 -4.87 8.20 -23.84
N ASP A 471 -4.49 9.25 -24.57
CA ASP A 471 -4.87 9.49 -25.97
C ASP A 471 -3.91 10.51 -26.62
N ALA A 472 -2.73 10.03 -27.05
CA ALA A 472 -1.72 10.83 -27.76
C ALA A 472 -0.82 9.95 -28.66
N SER A 473 -1.46 9.19 -29.56
CA SER A 473 -0.93 8.70 -30.84
C SER A 473 0.57 8.34 -30.95
N ASN A 474 0.86 7.03 -30.93
CA ASN A 474 1.63 6.32 -31.97
C ASN A 474 1.48 4.80 -31.79
#